data_AF-A0A929V9V3-F1
#
_entry.id   AF-A0A929V9V3-F1
#
_cell.length_a   1.000
_cell.length_b   1.000
_cell.length_c   1.000
_cell.angle_alpha   90.00
_cell.angle_beta   90.00
_cell.angle_gamma   90.00
#
_symmetry.space_group_name_H-M   'P 1'
#
loop_
_entity.id
_entity.type
_entity.pdbx_description
1 polymer ?
#
loop_
_entity_poly.entity_id
_entity_poly.type
_entity_poly.pdbx_seq_one_letter_code
_entity_poly.pdbx_strand_id
1 'polypeptide(L)'
;YDLYILSSSPWENPTALGDKLAWVKKYFGGEGSDNVFFRKVIFSSAKNLSRGDILIDDRTANGAGEFTGRLIRFGSSEFPNWQSVLDELL
;
A
#
# COMPACT_ATOMS: atom_id res chain seq x y z
N TYR A 1 8.08 -6.96 10.06
CA TYR A 1 7.20 -5.78 9.95
C TYR A 1 5.75 -6.20 10.07
N ASP A 2 4.88 -5.35 10.64
CA ASP A 2 3.42 -5.52 10.50
C ASP A 2 2.98 -4.83 9.20
N LEU A 3 2.38 -5.59 8.29
CA LEU A 3 2.15 -5.17 6.91
C LEU A 3 0.68 -4.83 6.67
N TYR A 4 0.44 -3.69 6.01
CA TYR A 4 -0.88 -3.23 5.59
C TYR A 4 -0.85 -2.83 4.12
N ILE A 5 -1.97 -2.98 3.42
CA ILE A 5 -2.17 -2.39 2.10
C ILE A 5 -2.95 -1.09 2.27
N LEU A 6 -2.37 0.03 1.85
CA LEU A 6 -3.04 1.32 1.80
C LEU A 6 -3.24 1.72 0.34
N SER A 7 -4.48 1.72 -0.15
CA SER A 7 -4.78 2.01 -1.56
C SER A 7 -5.83 3.10 -1.71
N SER A 8 -5.67 3.95 -2.72
CA SER A 8 -6.71 4.92 -3.10
C SER A 8 -7.65 4.30 -4.13
N SER A 9 -8.93 4.63 -4.06
CA SER A 9 -9.92 4.29 -5.09
C SER A 9 -10.27 5.55 -5.88
N PRO A 10 -10.25 5.52 -7.23
CA PRO A 10 -10.70 6.65 -8.04
C PRO A 10 -12.15 7.01 -7.75
N TRP A 11 -12.46 8.31 -7.71
CA TRP A 11 -13.80 8.81 -7.41
C TRP A 11 -14.85 8.35 -8.43
N GLU A 12 -14.49 8.38 -9.72
CA GLU A 12 -15.37 8.02 -10.83
C GLU A 12 -15.46 6.50 -11.10
N ASN A 13 -14.81 5.66 -10.28
CA ASN A 13 -14.87 4.21 -10.42
C ASN A 13 -15.50 3.55 -9.18
N PRO A 14 -16.80 3.23 -9.22
CA PRO A 14 -17.52 2.67 -8.07
C PRO A 14 -17.10 1.23 -7.73
N THR A 15 -16.52 0.47 -8.66
CA THR A 15 -16.13 -0.94 -8.40
C THR A 15 -14.70 -1.08 -7.91
N ALA A 16 -13.86 -0.04 -8.08
CA ALA A 16 -12.42 -0.13 -7.85
C ALA A 16 -12.02 -0.63 -6.45
N LEU A 17 -12.77 -0.28 -5.40
CA LEU A 17 -12.53 -0.81 -4.05
C LEU A 17 -12.68 -2.34 -4.01
N GLY A 18 -13.79 -2.85 -4.56
CA GLY A 18 -14.07 -4.28 -4.63
C GLY A 18 -13.07 -5.02 -5.49
N ASP A 19 -12.75 -4.47 -6.67
CA ASP A 19 -11.79 -5.05 -7.61
C ASP A 19 -10.39 -5.16 -6.99
N LYS A 20 -9.94 -4.12 -6.27
CA LYS A 20 -8.67 -4.14 -5.53
C LYS A 20 -8.68 -5.20 -4.43
N LEU A 21 -9.76 -5.30 -3.66
CA LEU A 21 -9.86 -6.31 -2.59
C LEU A 21 -9.86 -7.72 -3.17
N ALA A 22 -10.57 -7.95 -4.28
CA ALA A 22 -10.58 -9.22 -4.99
C ALA A 22 -9.17 -9.59 -5.49
N TRP A 23 -8.42 -8.61 -5.99
CA TRP A 23 -7.02 -8.82 -6.38
C TRP A 23 -6.15 -9.24 -5.19
N VAL A 24 -6.26 -8.53 -4.04
CA VAL A 24 -5.52 -8.89 -2.82
C VAL A 24 -5.86 -10.31 -2.35
N LYS A 25 -7.15 -10.67 -2.36
CA LYS A 25 -7.59 -12.04 -2.03
C LYS A 25 -6.95 -13.07 -2.96
N LYS A 26 -6.94 -12.81 -4.27
CA LYS A 26 -6.39 -13.75 -5.27
C LYS A 26 -4.89 -14.03 -5.09
N TYR A 27 -4.09 -13.01 -4.78
CA TYR A 27 -2.63 -13.14 -4.83
C TYR A 27 -1.95 -13.34 -3.47
N PHE A 28 -2.65 -13.09 -2.35
CA PHE A 28 -2.04 -13.11 -1.01
C PHE A 28 -2.63 -14.15 -0.05
N GLY A 29 -3.19 -15.24 -0.56
CA GLY A 29 -3.65 -16.37 0.27
C GLY A 29 -5.17 -16.55 0.36
N GLY A 30 -5.93 -16.11 -0.65
CA GLY A 30 -7.36 -16.40 -0.76
C GLY A 30 -8.24 -15.57 0.17
N GLU A 31 -9.34 -16.18 0.61
CA GLU A 31 -10.28 -15.58 1.57
C GLU A 31 -10.01 -16.04 3.00
N GLY A 32 -10.42 -15.23 3.97
CA GLY A 32 -10.29 -15.60 5.38
C GLY A 32 -8.89 -15.36 5.94
N SER A 33 -8.60 -16.00 7.08
CA SER A 33 -7.42 -15.75 7.91
C SER A 33 -6.10 -16.19 7.29
N ASP A 34 -6.11 -17.04 6.27
CA ASP A 34 -4.89 -17.49 5.58
C ASP A 34 -4.29 -16.39 4.70
N ASN A 35 -5.08 -15.36 4.38
CA ASN A 35 -4.59 -14.20 3.67
C ASN A 35 -3.75 -13.32 4.59
N VAL A 36 -2.49 -13.05 4.23
CA VAL A 36 -1.57 -12.23 5.05
C VAL A 36 -2.07 -10.80 5.28
N PHE A 37 -2.98 -10.32 4.43
CA PHE A 37 -3.65 -9.03 4.52
C PHE A 37 -5.11 -9.12 5.00
N PHE A 38 -5.54 -10.25 5.58
CA PHE A 38 -6.88 -10.37 6.15
C PHE A 38 -7.12 -9.28 7.21
N ARG A 39 -8.13 -8.43 6.98
CA ARG A 39 -8.44 -7.23 7.79
C ARG A 39 -7.31 -6.18 7.87
N LYS A 40 -6.36 -6.19 6.93
CA LYS A 40 -5.24 -5.24 6.85
C LYS A 40 -5.19 -4.44 5.53
N VAL A 41 -6.33 -4.33 4.85
CA VAL A 41 -6.49 -3.49 3.65
C VAL A 41 -7.26 -2.23 4.02
N ILE A 42 -6.66 -1.07 3.78
CA ILE A 42 -7.19 0.25 4.07
C ILE A 42 -7.36 0.99 2.76
N PHE A 43 -8.55 1.53 2.55
CA PHE A 43 -8.85 2.35 1.39
C PHE A 43 -8.96 3.82 1.77
N SER A 44 -8.06 4.65 1.24
CA SER A 44 -8.02 6.08 1.52
C SER A 44 -7.35 6.86 0.39
N SER A 45 -7.90 8.03 0.10
CA SER A 45 -7.29 9.05 -0.77
C SER A 45 -6.50 10.10 0.00
N ALA A 46 -6.43 9.98 1.33
CA ALA A 46 -5.66 10.85 2.22
C ALA A 46 -4.71 9.99 3.08
N LYS A 47 -3.58 9.60 2.49
CA LYS A 47 -2.61 8.68 3.11
C LYS A 47 -1.93 9.28 4.34
N ASN A 48 -1.77 10.60 4.40
CA ASN A 48 -1.25 11.34 5.54
C ASN A 48 -2.08 11.17 6.83
N LEU A 49 -3.35 10.73 6.73
CA LEU A 49 -4.19 10.45 7.89
C LEU A 49 -3.99 9.02 8.43
N SER A 50 -3.33 8.14 7.67
CA SER A 50 -2.95 6.81 8.13
C SER A 50 -1.69 6.91 8.99
N ARG A 51 -1.52 5.96 9.92
CA ARG A 51 -0.35 5.91 10.81
C ARG A 51 0.49 4.68 10.49
N GLY A 52 1.80 4.86 10.50
CA GLY A 52 2.78 3.79 10.31
C GLY A 52 4.19 4.37 10.21
N ASP A 53 5.20 3.51 10.39
CA ASP A 53 6.61 3.94 10.37
C ASP A 53 7.12 4.13 8.94
N ILE A 54 6.60 3.37 7.98
CA ILE A 54 7.05 3.33 6.59
C ILE A 54 5.85 3.28 5.64
N LEU A 55 5.87 4.09 4.59
CA LEU A 55 4.99 4.01 3.45
C LEU A 55 5.83 3.73 2.20
N ILE A 56 5.51 2.66 1.48
CA ILE A 56 6.09 2.37 0.15
C ILE A 56 5.04 2.78 -0.88
N ASP A 57 5.32 3.82 -1.66
CA ASP A 57 4.40 4.36 -2.68
C ASP A 57 5.18 4.86 -3.89
N ASP A 58 4.58 4.83 -5.07
CA ASP A 58 5.23 5.31 -6.30
C ASP A 58 5.18 6.85 -6.41
N ARG A 59 4.20 7.48 -5.74
CA ARG A 59 3.92 8.91 -5.88
C ARG A 59 3.88 9.61 -4.53
N THR A 60 4.00 10.94 -4.57
CA THR A 60 3.78 11.82 -3.41
C THR A 60 2.33 12.31 -3.32
N ALA A 61 1.46 11.92 -4.26
CA ALA A 61 0.08 12.34 -4.33
C ALA A 61 -0.80 11.73 -3.22
N ASN A 62 -1.99 12.29 -3.03
CA ASN A 62 -3.02 11.76 -2.12
C ASN A 62 -2.54 11.66 -0.66
N GLY A 63 -1.75 12.64 -0.19
CA GLY A 63 -1.22 12.64 1.17
C GLY A 63 0.02 11.78 1.38
N ALA A 64 0.60 11.17 0.34
CA ALA A 64 1.79 10.32 0.50
C ALA A 64 3.04 11.15 0.82
N GLY A 65 3.18 12.34 0.23
CA GLY A 65 4.30 13.26 0.49
C GLY A 65 4.28 13.83 1.91
N GLU A 66 3.10 13.93 2.51
CA GLU A 66 2.86 14.42 3.87
C GLU A 66 2.73 13.28 4.90
N PHE A 67 3.02 12.04 4.51
CA PHE A 67 3.02 10.92 5.43
C PHE A 67 4.08 11.14 6.51
N THR A 68 3.70 10.98 7.77
CA THR A 68 4.58 11.33 8.91
C THR A 68 5.71 10.33 9.15
N GLY A 69 5.54 9.10 8.67
CA GLY A 69 6.60 8.09 8.65
C GLY A 69 7.54 8.28 7.45
N ARG A 70 8.48 7.36 7.27
CA ARG A 70 9.39 7.37 6.13
C ARG A 70 8.64 6.99 4.85
N LEU A 71 8.72 7.82 3.82
CA LEU A 71 8.26 7.48 2.48
C LEU A 71 9.41 6.85 1.68
N ILE A 72 9.26 5.59 1.28
CA ILE A 72 10.10 4.92 0.29
C ILE A 72 9.42 5.08 -1.08
N ARG A 73 10.05 5.81 -2.00
CA ARG A 73 9.51 6.10 -3.32
C ARG A 73 9.81 4.98 -4.31
N PHE A 74 8.89 4.04 -4.47
CA PHE A 74 9.04 2.90 -5.37
C PHE A 74 9.15 3.34 -6.84
N GLY A 75 10.07 2.76 -7.59
CA GLY A 75 10.37 3.13 -8.97
C GLY A 75 11.21 4.41 -9.12
N SER A 76 11.73 4.95 -8.02
CA SER A 76 12.71 6.05 -8.06
C SER A 76 14.12 5.56 -8.41
N SER A 77 15.07 6.47 -8.58
CA SER A 77 16.49 6.11 -8.79
C SER A 77 17.12 5.38 -7.61
N GLU A 78 16.65 5.66 -6.39
CA GLU A 78 17.14 5.03 -5.15
C GLU A 78 16.46 3.68 -4.90
N PHE A 79 15.16 3.58 -5.19
CA PHE A 79 14.37 2.36 -5.02
C PHE A 79 13.71 1.92 -6.34
N PRO A 80 14.49 1.49 -7.36
CA PRO A 80 13.95 1.19 -8.68
C PRO A 80 13.03 -0.04 -8.72
N ASN A 81 13.14 -0.95 -7.74
CA ASN A 81 12.38 -2.21 -7.72
C ASN A 81 12.26 -2.80 -6.30
N TRP A 82 11.59 -3.94 -6.17
CA TRP A 82 11.41 -4.62 -4.88
C TRP A 82 12.71 -5.07 -4.22
N GLN A 83 13.73 -5.47 -5.00
CA GLN A 83 15.01 -5.90 -4.41
C GLN A 83 15.67 -4.74 -3.65
N SER A 84 15.74 -3.55 -4.24
CA SER A 84 16.28 -2.36 -3.55
C SER A 84 15.50 -1.96 -2.29
N VAL A 85 14.19 -2.24 -2.25
CA VAL A 85 13.38 -1.99 -1.06
C VAL A 85 13.66 -3.05 0.01
N LEU A 86 13.82 -4.31 -0.38
CA LEU A 86 14.14 -5.39 0.55
C LEU A 86 15.54 -5.24 1.15
N ASP A 87 16.53 -4.85 0.35
CA ASP A 87 17.91 -4.63 0.81
C ASP A 87 18.02 -3.52 1.87
N GLU A 88 17.11 -2.55 1.84
CA GLU A 88 17.03 -1.48 2.85
C GLU A 88 16.30 -1.91 4.13
N LEU A 89 15.40 -2.88 4.04
CA LEU A 89 14.49 -3.27 5.12
C LEU A 89 14.83 -4.62 5.78
N LEU A 90 15.76 -5.40 5.24
CA LEU A 90 16.15 -6.73 5.75
C LEU A 90 17.64 -6.77 6.14
#